data_AF-A0A7S1PD56-F1
#
_entry.id   AF-A0A7S1PD56-F1
#
_cell.length_a   1.000
_cell.length_b   1.000
_cell.length_c   1.000
_cell.angle_alpha   90.00
_cell.angle_beta   90.00
_cell.angle_gamma   90.00
#
_symmetry.space_group_name_H-M   'P 1'
#
loop_
_entity.id
_entity.type
_entity.pdbx_description
1 polymer ?
#
loop_
_entity_poly.entity_id
_entity_poly.type
_entity_poly.pdbx_seq_one_letter_code
_entity_poly.pdbx_strand_id
1 'polypeptide(L)'
;MHFDFGKVRQVGGGALVVALIGTLLPIGLGMLFVYMLEGFDGSVVYSDENKSGLAAGVSLAPTSVGIALKLLMETKQLGTDYGQAVITAAFADDVLSLLAFIVLEQLKPGEEITFQVVGVPAITSVALLVFGAFAAVKIYPKYLPKILHKIKEDPKQSFQPRDALLLVTMFATLIGFAELSVVAKASHLLGCFVAGMCFTGVHRAHHIWKTQTKRITAWMVRLFFGATVGFAIPTKELGTIDAFWKGVVLAVFPAIGAKVVSGLHMGPAKWVVGWAMVGRAEFAYFIAESAVNGNLT
;
A
#
# COMPACT_ATOMS: atom_id res chain seq x y z
N MET A 1 -8.27 -0.12 -9.06
CA MET A 1 -9.35 -0.54 -10.00
C MET A 1 -8.86 -1.19 -11.30
N HIS A 2 -7.57 -1.18 -11.63
CA HIS A 2 -7.02 -1.99 -12.75
C HIS A 2 -6.63 -3.43 -12.33
N PHE A 3 -7.30 -3.98 -11.31
CA PHE A 3 -6.96 -5.26 -10.71
C PHE A 3 -7.86 -6.36 -11.29
N ASP A 4 -7.28 -7.33 -11.97
CA ASP A 4 -7.99 -8.44 -12.61
C ASP A 4 -7.79 -9.74 -11.81
N PHE A 5 -8.83 -10.16 -11.08
CA PHE A 5 -8.80 -11.37 -10.27
C PHE A 5 -8.56 -12.66 -11.08
N GLY A 6 -8.89 -12.68 -12.37
CA GLY A 6 -8.70 -13.85 -13.23
C GLY A 6 -7.22 -14.11 -13.51
N LYS A 7 -6.46 -13.06 -13.80
CA LYS A 7 -5.02 -13.16 -14.09
C LYS A 7 -4.17 -13.38 -12.84
N VAL A 8 -4.59 -12.84 -11.69
CA VAL A 8 -3.96 -13.09 -10.38
C VAL A 8 -3.88 -14.59 -10.07
N ARG A 9 -4.86 -15.40 -10.50
CA ARG A 9 -4.85 -16.85 -10.25
C ARG A 9 -3.77 -17.60 -11.04
N GLN A 10 -3.34 -17.08 -12.19
CA GLN A 10 -2.34 -17.71 -13.05
C GLN A 10 -0.91 -17.34 -12.64
N VAL A 11 -0.66 -16.08 -12.28
CA VAL A 11 0.68 -15.56 -11.93
C VAL A 11 0.88 -15.33 -10.42
N GLY A 12 -0.16 -15.57 -9.62
CA GLY A 12 -0.22 -15.20 -8.21
C GLY A 12 0.80 -15.91 -7.32
N GLY A 13 1.13 -17.17 -7.60
CA GLY A 13 2.11 -17.90 -6.79
C GLY A 13 3.48 -17.23 -6.80
N GLY A 14 4.02 -16.94 -7.99
CA GLY A 14 5.29 -16.23 -8.14
C GLY A 14 5.21 -14.79 -7.64
N ALA A 15 4.14 -14.07 -7.97
CA ALA A 15 3.93 -12.69 -7.55
C ALA A 15 3.83 -12.54 -6.01
N LEU A 16 3.21 -13.50 -5.32
CA LEU A 16 3.15 -13.51 -3.85
C LEU A 16 4.51 -13.72 -3.21
N VAL A 17 5.36 -14.58 -3.77
CA VAL A 17 6.74 -14.76 -3.29
C VAL A 17 7.54 -13.47 -3.47
N VAL A 18 7.41 -12.81 -4.62
CA VAL A 18 8.04 -11.50 -4.88
C VAL A 18 7.55 -10.45 -3.88
N ALA A 19 6.25 -10.43 -3.57
CA ALA A 19 5.69 -9.50 -2.57
C ALA A 19 6.21 -9.80 -1.17
N LEU A 20 6.20 -11.07 -0.72
CA LEU A 20 6.67 -11.46 0.61
C LEU A 20 8.15 -11.13 0.80
N ILE A 21 9.01 -11.52 -0.15
CA ILE A 21 10.44 -11.17 -0.09
C ILE A 21 10.60 -9.66 -0.23
N GLY A 22 9.85 -9.04 -1.13
CA GLY A 22 9.87 -7.61 -1.40
C GLY A 22 9.42 -6.75 -0.21
N THR A 23 8.61 -7.27 0.71
CA THR A 23 8.21 -6.56 1.94
C THR A 23 9.11 -6.92 3.11
N LEU A 24 9.33 -8.22 3.37
CA LEU A 24 10.04 -8.68 4.57
C LEU A 24 11.54 -8.40 4.51
N LEU A 25 12.16 -8.49 3.33
CA LEU A 25 13.61 -8.30 3.19
C LEU A 25 14.03 -6.82 3.41
N PRO A 26 13.36 -5.80 2.84
CA PRO A 26 13.63 -4.40 3.21
C PRO A 26 13.41 -4.12 4.70
N ILE A 27 12.35 -4.69 5.31
CA ILE A 27 12.09 -4.51 6.74
C ILE A 27 13.25 -5.06 7.56
N GLY A 28 13.63 -6.31 7.31
CA GLY A 28 14.72 -6.98 8.03
C GLY A 28 16.06 -6.27 7.84
N LEU A 29 16.38 -5.83 6.62
CA LEU A 29 17.63 -5.11 6.35
C LEU A 29 17.64 -3.71 6.95
N GLY A 30 16.51 -3.01 6.97
CA GLY A 30 16.37 -1.71 7.65
C GLY A 30 16.56 -1.83 9.16
N MET A 31 15.89 -2.82 9.77
CA MET A 31 16.08 -3.13 11.19
C MET A 31 17.52 -3.51 11.52
N LEU A 32 18.13 -4.37 10.70
CA LEU A 32 19.51 -4.80 10.86
C LEU A 32 20.49 -3.63 10.75
N PHE A 33 20.26 -2.71 9.81
CA PHE A 33 21.12 -1.55 9.64
C PHE A 33 21.09 -0.64 10.88
N VAL A 34 19.90 -0.34 11.41
CA VAL A 34 19.78 0.46 12.65
C VAL A 34 20.43 -0.27 13.82
N TYR A 35 20.19 -1.58 13.95
CA TYR A 35 20.83 -2.40 14.98
C TYR A 35 22.36 -2.42 14.92
N MET A 36 22.94 -2.41 13.71
CA MET A 36 24.40 -2.32 13.52
C MET A 36 24.95 -0.94 13.91
N LEU A 37 24.22 0.14 13.66
CA LEU A 37 24.63 1.50 14.03
C LEU A 37 24.72 1.70 15.54
N GLU A 38 23.87 1.00 16.29
CA GLU A 38 23.77 1.11 17.75
C GLU A 38 24.70 0.13 18.50
N GLY A 39 25.57 -0.58 17.77
CA GLY A 39 26.68 -1.33 18.38
C GLY A 39 26.36 -2.74 18.86
N PHE A 40 25.33 -3.41 18.30
CA PHE A 40 24.91 -4.77 18.68
C PHE A 40 24.51 -4.93 20.15
N ASP A 41 24.12 -3.84 20.82
CA ASP A 41 23.50 -3.96 22.13
C ASP A 41 22.08 -4.51 21.92
N GLY A 42 21.90 -5.81 22.20
CA GLY A 42 20.69 -6.59 21.92
C GLY A 42 19.40 -6.06 22.56
N SER A 43 19.53 -5.03 23.40
CA SER A 43 18.45 -4.28 24.01
C SER A 43 17.59 -3.54 23.00
N VAL A 44 18.11 -3.06 21.85
CA VAL A 44 17.46 -1.98 21.05
C VAL A 44 16.52 -2.41 19.92
N VAL A 45 16.53 -3.66 19.46
CA VAL A 45 15.46 -4.14 18.56
C VAL A 45 14.09 -4.10 19.25
N TYR A 46 14.11 -4.12 20.60
CA TYR A 46 12.94 -4.10 21.48
C TYR A 46 13.20 -3.28 22.76
N SER A 47 14.02 -2.23 22.73
CA SER A 47 14.23 -1.40 23.94
C SER A 47 13.03 -0.49 24.04
N ASP A 48 12.44 -0.38 25.23
CA ASP A 48 11.19 0.33 25.53
C ASP A 48 11.16 1.79 25.02
N GLU A 49 12.31 2.37 24.67
CA GLU A 49 12.47 3.75 24.24
C GLU A 49 12.79 3.96 22.74
N ASN A 50 13.16 2.94 21.95
CA ASN A 50 13.55 3.16 20.54
C ASN A 50 13.07 2.05 19.58
N LYS A 51 11.91 2.26 18.94
CA LYS A 51 11.35 1.37 17.89
C LYS A 51 11.83 1.77 16.49
N SER A 52 12.93 2.53 16.42
CA SER A 52 13.46 3.22 15.23
C SER A 52 13.86 2.24 14.12
N GLY A 53 14.34 1.04 14.49
CA GLY A 53 14.69 -0.01 13.53
C GLY A 53 13.48 -0.54 12.75
N LEU A 54 12.36 -0.79 13.45
CA LEU A 54 11.12 -1.23 12.80
C LEU A 54 10.53 -0.11 11.95
N ALA A 55 10.52 1.13 12.44
CA ALA A 55 10.09 2.29 11.66
C ALA A 55 10.91 2.47 10.37
N ALA A 56 12.24 2.36 10.44
CA ALA A 56 13.13 2.40 9.29
C ALA A 56 12.84 1.25 8.31
N GLY A 57 12.68 0.02 8.80
CA GLY A 57 12.34 -1.13 7.97
C GLY A 57 10.98 -1.00 7.27
N VAL A 58 9.93 -0.64 8.00
CA VAL A 58 8.55 -0.55 7.48
C VAL A 58 8.40 0.61 6.51
N SER A 59 9.11 1.73 6.69
CA SER A 59 9.13 2.83 5.70
C SER A 59 9.81 2.45 4.38
N LEU A 60 10.70 1.45 4.40
CA LEU A 60 11.41 0.97 3.20
C LEU A 60 10.65 -0.13 2.45
N ALA A 61 9.60 -0.72 3.04
CA ALA A 61 8.83 -1.80 2.42
C ALA A 61 7.94 -1.36 1.23
N PRO A 62 7.13 -0.28 1.30
CA PRO A 62 6.16 0.04 0.26
C PRO A 62 6.74 0.22 -1.15
N THR A 63 6.04 -0.34 -2.14
CA THR A 63 6.33 -0.16 -3.57
C THR A 63 5.30 0.75 -4.24
N SER A 64 5.72 1.59 -5.20
CA SER A 64 4.79 2.41 -5.98
C SER A 64 4.21 1.63 -7.16
N VAL A 65 3.01 1.05 -6.95
CA VAL A 65 2.22 0.43 -8.03
C VAL A 65 1.95 1.42 -9.18
N GLY A 66 1.78 2.71 -8.87
CA GLY A 66 1.49 3.75 -9.86
C GLY A 66 2.62 3.96 -10.87
N ILE A 67 3.88 3.98 -10.42
CA ILE A 67 5.06 4.11 -11.29
C ILE A 67 5.20 2.87 -12.17
N ALA A 68 5.08 1.67 -11.58
CA ALA A 68 5.16 0.41 -12.32
C ALA A 68 4.07 0.29 -13.40
N LEU A 69 2.82 0.63 -13.07
CA LEU A 69 1.71 0.65 -14.04
C LEU A 69 1.98 1.60 -15.20
N LYS A 70 2.44 2.83 -14.92
CA LYS A 70 2.72 3.84 -15.95
C LYS A 70 3.79 3.35 -16.92
N LEU A 71 4.91 2.82 -16.41
CA LEU A 71 6.00 2.30 -17.23
C LEU A 71 5.57 1.10 -18.09
N LEU A 72 4.79 0.17 -17.52
CA LEU A 72 4.27 -0.99 -18.26
C LEU A 72 3.25 -0.59 -19.34
N MET A 73 2.47 0.48 -19.12
CA MET A 73 1.57 1.03 -20.12
C MET A 73 2.31 1.75 -21.25
N GLU A 74 3.30 2.58 -20.92
CA GLU A 74 4.11 3.32 -21.91
C GLU A 74 4.93 2.37 -22.80
N THR A 75 5.45 1.28 -22.22
CA THR A 75 6.19 0.24 -22.95
C THR A 75 5.29 -0.81 -23.61
N LYS A 76 3.97 -0.72 -23.44
CA LYS A 76 2.97 -1.69 -23.93
C LYS A 76 3.17 -3.13 -23.42
N GLN A 77 3.84 -3.30 -22.29
CA GLN A 77 4.13 -4.62 -21.70
C GLN A 77 3.14 -5.06 -20.62
N LEU A 78 2.13 -4.23 -20.30
CA LEU A 78 1.11 -4.56 -19.29
C LEU A 78 0.39 -5.89 -19.54
N GLY A 79 0.18 -6.27 -20.81
CA GLY A 79 -0.51 -7.50 -21.17
C GLY A 79 0.29 -8.80 -21.01
N THR A 80 1.61 -8.70 -20.81
CA THR A 80 2.52 -9.84 -20.68
C THR A 80 2.44 -10.49 -19.31
N ASP A 81 2.89 -11.76 -19.21
CA ASP A 81 2.89 -12.51 -17.94
C ASP A 81 3.75 -11.82 -16.87
N TYR A 82 4.92 -11.31 -17.23
CA TYR A 82 5.77 -10.59 -16.29
C TYR A 82 5.19 -9.22 -15.92
N GLY A 83 4.53 -8.52 -16.85
CA GLY A 83 3.82 -7.28 -16.56
C GLY A 83 2.68 -7.50 -15.55
N GLN A 84 1.90 -8.57 -15.73
CA GLN A 84 0.85 -8.95 -14.78
C GLN A 84 1.41 -9.42 -13.43
N ALA A 85 2.55 -10.12 -13.43
CA ALA A 85 3.24 -10.50 -12.22
C ALA A 85 3.72 -9.30 -11.42
N VAL A 86 4.33 -8.30 -12.07
CA VAL A 86 4.75 -7.03 -11.43
C VAL A 86 3.57 -6.33 -10.78
N ILE A 87 2.45 -6.18 -11.50
CA ILE A 87 1.27 -5.51 -10.96
C ILE A 87 0.70 -6.29 -9.77
N THR A 88 0.60 -7.61 -9.90
CA THR A 88 0.09 -8.47 -8.82
C THR A 88 0.99 -8.42 -7.59
N ALA A 89 2.31 -8.47 -7.78
CA ALA A 89 3.30 -8.41 -6.72
C ALA A 89 3.27 -7.05 -6.02
N ALA A 90 3.23 -5.95 -6.77
CA ALA A 90 3.19 -4.60 -6.21
C ALA A 90 1.90 -4.36 -5.40
N PHE A 91 0.73 -4.85 -5.87
CA PHE A 91 -0.51 -4.77 -5.09
C PHE A 91 -0.46 -5.63 -3.81
N ALA A 92 0.13 -6.82 -3.87
CA ALA A 92 0.29 -7.67 -2.68
C ALA A 92 1.28 -7.05 -1.68
N ASP A 93 2.38 -6.47 -2.16
CA ASP A 93 3.37 -5.75 -1.37
C ASP A 93 2.77 -4.51 -0.68
N ASP A 94 1.87 -3.76 -1.35
CA ASP A 94 1.11 -2.67 -0.73
C ASP A 94 0.25 -3.15 0.44
N VAL A 95 -0.44 -4.29 0.28
CA VAL A 95 -1.26 -4.87 1.34
C VAL A 95 -0.40 -5.31 2.52
N LEU A 96 0.71 -6.02 2.25
CA LEU A 96 1.63 -6.46 3.29
C LEU A 96 2.30 -5.26 4.01
N SER A 97 2.64 -4.21 3.27
CA SER A 97 3.21 -2.98 3.82
C SER A 97 2.20 -2.21 4.68
N LEU A 98 0.92 -2.18 4.30
CA LEU A 98 -0.16 -1.64 5.13
C LEU A 98 -0.33 -2.44 6.43
N LEU A 99 -0.22 -3.77 6.37
CA LEU A 99 -0.26 -4.60 7.58
C LEU A 99 0.94 -4.32 8.49
N ALA A 100 2.14 -4.20 7.92
CA ALA A 100 3.34 -3.86 8.67
C ALA A 100 3.24 -2.45 9.30
N PHE A 101 2.66 -1.49 8.57
CA PHE A 101 2.38 -0.15 9.08
C PHE A 101 1.39 -0.16 10.24
N ILE A 102 0.32 -0.96 10.17
CA ILE A 102 -0.63 -1.11 11.28
C ILE A 102 0.06 -1.63 12.53
N VAL A 103 0.96 -2.62 12.38
CA VAL A 103 1.76 -3.11 13.51
C VAL A 103 2.63 -1.99 14.09
N LEU A 104 3.26 -1.17 13.24
CA LEU A 104 4.06 -0.03 13.68
C LEU A 104 3.23 1.00 14.45
N GLU A 105 2.03 1.37 13.97
CA GLU A 105 1.17 2.36 14.63
C GLU A 105 0.66 1.93 16.01
N GLN A 106 0.50 0.63 16.23
CA GLN A 106 0.04 0.09 17.51
C GLN A 106 1.18 0.03 18.53
N LEU A 107 2.43 0.03 18.08
CA LEU A 107 3.59 -0.04 18.96
C LEU A 107 3.99 1.33 19.50
N LYS A 108 3.08 2.08 20.12
CA LYS A 108 3.40 3.39 20.72
C LYS A 108 4.45 3.29 21.84
N PRO A 109 5.15 4.39 22.18
CA PRO A 109 6.09 4.41 23.29
C PRO A 109 5.41 4.02 24.61
N GLY A 110 6.01 3.10 25.36
CA GLY A 110 5.46 2.59 26.63
C GLY A 110 4.38 1.50 26.51
N GLU A 111 4.04 1.03 25.31
CA GLU A 111 3.21 -0.17 25.14
C GLU A 111 4.06 -1.44 25.00
N GLU A 112 3.84 -2.39 25.92
CA GLU A 112 4.40 -3.74 25.84
C GLU A 112 3.87 -4.49 24.62
N ILE A 113 4.73 -5.30 24.00
CA ILE A 113 4.36 -6.14 22.85
C ILE A 113 3.51 -7.32 23.33
N THR A 114 2.23 -7.07 23.49
CA THR A 114 1.24 -8.08 23.82
C THR A 114 0.50 -8.53 22.56
N PHE A 115 0.02 -9.77 22.54
CA PHE A 115 -0.85 -10.29 21.48
C PHE A 115 -2.08 -9.39 21.21
N GLN A 116 -2.57 -8.68 22.23
CA GLN A 116 -3.68 -7.74 22.08
C GLN A 116 -3.32 -6.45 21.33
N VAL A 117 -2.06 -6.00 21.40
CA VAL A 117 -1.57 -4.76 20.76
C VAL A 117 -1.19 -5.03 19.32
N VAL A 118 -0.51 -6.15 19.05
CA VAL A 118 -0.02 -6.47 17.69
C VAL A 118 -0.87 -7.53 16.99
N GLY A 119 -1.19 -8.62 17.69
CA GLY A 119 -1.87 -9.77 17.11
C GLY A 119 -3.32 -9.48 16.72
N VAL A 120 -4.07 -8.79 17.59
CA VAL A 120 -5.47 -8.44 17.30
C VAL A 120 -5.58 -7.53 16.08
N PRO A 121 -4.88 -6.38 15.98
CA PRO A 121 -4.91 -5.52 14.79
C PRO A 121 -4.46 -6.22 13.51
N ALA A 122 -3.44 -7.09 13.58
CA ALA A 122 -3.02 -7.86 12.41
C ALA A 122 -4.11 -8.82 11.93
N ILE A 123 -4.74 -9.57 12.85
CA ILE A 123 -5.82 -10.52 12.52
C ILE A 123 -7.05 -9.79 12.00
N THR A 124 -7.47 -8.71 12.65
CA THR A 124 -8.65 -7.94 12.21
C THR A 124 -8.42 -7.28 10.86
N SER A 125 -7.20 -6.82 10.56
CA SER A 125 -6.82 -6.28 9.26
C SER A 125 -6.89 -7.33 8.15
N VAL A 126 -6.36 -8.53 8.40
CA VAL A 126 -6.48 -9.66 7.47
C VAL A 126 -7.94 -10.09 7.31
N ALA A 127 -8.71 -10.14 8.40
CA ALA A 127 -10.14 -10.47 8.34
C ALA A 127 -10.92 -9.43 7.52
N LEU A 128 -10.62 -8.14 7.67
CA LEU A 128 -11.24 -7.05 6.90
C LEU A 128 -10.89 -7.16 5.41
N LEU A 129 -9.64 -7.51 5.08
CA LEU A 129 -9.21 -7.77 3.70
C LEU A 129 -9.94 -8.96 3.08
N VAL A 130 -10.03 -10.08 3.81
CA VAL A 130 -10.72 -11.29 3.35
C VAL A 130 -12.21 -11.02 3.16
N PHE A 131 -12.83 -10.34 4.12
CA PHE A 131 -14.23 -9.90 4.03
C PHE A 131 -14.45 -8.95 2.84
N GLY A 132 -13.56 -7.98 2.65
CA GLY A 132 -13.54 -7.05 1.54
C GLY A 132 -13.43 -7.73 0.17
N ALA A 133 -12.50 -8.66 0.03
CA ALA A 133 -12.32 -9.46 -1.18
C ALA A 133 -13.54 -10.34 -1.46
N PHE A 134 -14.12 -10.96 -0.42
CA PHE A 134 -15.37 -11.71 -0.53
C PHE A 134 -16.52 -10.81 -1.01
N ALA A 135 -16.65 -9.61 -0.44
CA ALA A 135 -17.65 -8.64 -0.84
C ALA A 135 -17.45 -8.18 -2.29
N ALA A 136 -16.20 -7.91 -2.69
CA ALA A 136 -15.83 -7.50 -4.04
C ALA A 136 -16.15 -8.54 -5.11
N VAL A 137 -15.98 -9.84 -4.80
CA VAL A 137 -16.20 -10.92 -5.77
C VAL A 137 -17.65 -11.40 -5.79
N LYS A 138 -18.30 -11.53 -4.63
CA LYS A 138 -19.64 -12.17 -4.53
C LYS A 138 -20.79 -11.21 -4.29
N ILE A 139 -20.59 -10.15 -3.49
CA ILE A 139 -21.69 -9.27 -3.06
C ILE A 139 -21.88 -8.15 -4.08
N TYR A 140 -20.89 -7.29 -4.26
CA TYR A 140 -21.01 -6.08 -5.08
C TYR A 140 -21.41 -6.38 -6.54
N PRO A 141 -20.77 -7.32 -7.26
CA PRO A 141 -21.14 -7.64 -8.64
C PRO A 141 -22.55 -8.25 -8.76
N LYS A 142 -23.08 -8.89 -7.71
CA LYS A 142 -24.39 -9.56 -7.74
C LYS A 142 -25.54 -8.62 -7.36
N TYR A 143 -25.34 -7.76 -6.37
CA TYR A 143 -26.41 -6.92 -5.81
C TYR A 143 -26.42 -5.53 -6.45
N LEU A 144 -25.26 -4.92 -6.70
CA LEU A 144 -25.19 -3.54 -7.16
C LEU A 144 -25.82 -3.35 -8.56
N PRO A 145 -25.57 -4.22 -9.56
CA PRO A 145 -26.26 -4.11 -10.85
C PRO A 145 -27.78 -4.25 -10.75
N LYS A 146 -28.28 -5.10 -9.82
CA LYS A 146 -29.74 -5.27 -9.61
C LYS A 146 -30.39 -4.01 -9.05
N ILE A 147 -29.69 -3.30 -8.16
CA ILE A 147 -30.16 -2.02 -7.61
C ILE A 147 -30.13 -0.96 -8.71
N LEU A 148 -29.02 -0.88 -9.45
CA LEU A 148 -28.83 0.11 -10.52
C LEU A 148 -29.81 -0.06 -11.68
N HIS A 149 -30.20 -1.29 -12.03
CA HIS A 149 -31.15 -1.57 -13.12
C HIS A 149 -32.60 -1.22 -12.77
N LYS A 150 -32.93 -0.98 -11.50
CA LYS A 150 -34.26 -0.48 -11.10
C LYS A 150 -34.46 1.00 -11.47
N ILE A 151 -33.40 1.71 -11.81
CA ILE A 151 -33.44 3.13 -12.16
C ILE A 151 -33.43 3.22 -13.68
N LYS A 152 -34.47 3.87 -14.23
CA LYS A 152 -34.57 4.12 -15.66
C LYS A 152 -33.49 5.08 -16.10
N GLU A 153 -32.83 4.76 -17.21
CA GLU A 153 -31.87 5.67 -17.86
C GLU A 153 -32.65 6.75 -18.60
N ASP A 154 -32.26 8.02 -18.44
CA ASP A 154 -32.79 9.14 -19.22
C ASP A 154 -31.84 9.41 -20.39
N PRO A 155 -32.25 9.20 -21.65
CA PRO A 155 -31.41 9.44 -22.82
C PRO A 155 -31.00 10.90 -23.00
N LYS A 156 -31.67 11.85 -22.33
CA LYS A 156 -31.46 13.29 -22.53
C LYS A 156 -30.42 13.90 -21.59
N GLN A 157 -29.95 13.17 -20.58
CA GLN A 157 -29.03 13.69 -19.57
C GLN A 157 -27.60 13.20 -19.81
N SER A 158 -26.64 14.13 -19.89
CA SER A 158 -25.21 13.80 -20.00
C SER A 158 -24.68 13.08 -18.76
N PHE A 159 -25.34 13.23 -17.60
CA PHE A 159 -25.02 12.50 -16.37
C PHE A 159 -26.25 11.69 -15.96
N GLN A 160 -26.16 10.37 -16.09
CA GLN A 160 -27.30 9.50 -15.83
C GLN A 160 -27.57 9.41 -14.31
N PRO A 161 -28.84 9.40 -13.87
CA PRO A 161 -29.18 9.19 -12.45
C PRO A 161 -28.58 7.90 -11.86
N ARG A 162 -28.39 6.89 -12.71
CA ARG A 162 -27.67 5.64 -12.38
C ARG A 162 -26.21 5.87 -12.03
N ASP A 163 -25.51 6.72 -12.79
CA ASP A 163 -24.11 7.04 -12.56
C ASP A 163 -23.94 7.89 -11.29
N ALA A 164 -24.90 8.77 -11.02
CA ALA A 164 -25.01 9.53 -9.78
C ALA A 164 -25.15 8.60 -8.57
N LEU A 165 -26.10 7.65 -8.63
CA LEU A 165 -26.28 6.69 -7.55
C LEU A 165 -25.03 5.83 -7.37
N LEU A 166 -24.42 5.36 -8.45
CA LEU A 166 -23.19 4.59 -8.36
C LEU A 166 -22.08 5.39 -7.66
N LEU A 167 -21.89 6.66 -8.02
CA LEU A 167 -20.91 7.53 -7.36
C LEU A 167 -21.23 7.72 -5.87
N VAL A 168 -22.50 7.96 -5.51
CA VAL A 168 -22.93 8.07 -4.11
C VAL A 168 -22.66 6.77 -3.34
N THR A 169 -22.96 5.62 -3.94
CA THR A 169 -22.65 4.32 -3.32
C THR A 169 -21.15 4.11 -3.14
N MET A 170 -20.31 4.58 -4.08
CA MET A 170 -18.85 4.51 -3.96
C MET A 170 -18.34 5.34 -2.78
N PHE A 171 -18.82 6.57 -2.61
CA PHE A 171 -18.46 7.40 -1.46
C PHE A 171 -19.00 6.84 -0.14
N ALA A 172 -20.24 6.34 -0.13
CA ALA A 172 -20.83 5.72 1.06
C ALA A 172 -20.06 4.46 1.50
N THR A 173 -19.68 3.60 0.55
CA THR A 173 -18.82 2.44 0.81
C THR A 173 -17.43 2.85 1.29
N LEU A 174 -16.84 3.92 0.73
CA LEU A 174 -15.55 4.45 1.16
C LEU A 174 -15.58 4.90 2.61
N ILE A 175 -16.56 5.71 3.00
CA ILE A 175 -16.73 6.17 4.38
C ILE A 175 -17.06 4.98 5.30
N GLY A 176 -17.97 4.11 4.89
CA GLY A 176 -18.39 2.96 5.70
C GLY A 176 -17.25 2.01 6.04
N PHE A 177 -16.39 1.67 5.07
CA PHE A 177 -15.21 0.83 5.36
C PHE A 177 -14.10 1.59 6.09
N ALA A 178 -13.93 2.89 5.84
CA ALA A 178 -12.99 3.71 6.62
C ALA A 178 -13.36 3.69 8.11
N GLU A 179 -14.62 3.97 8.45
CA GLU A 179 -15.09 3.93 9.85
C GLU A 179 -15.04 2.51 10.44
N LEU A 180 -15.47 1.49 9.66
CA LEU A 180 -15.40 0.10 10.11
C LEU A 180 -13.97 -0.32 10.44
N SER A 181 -12.99 0.14 9.67
CA SER A 181 -11.58 -0.19 9.91
C SER A 181 -11.08 0.34 11.24
N VAL A 182 -11.50 1.55 11.66
CA VAL A 182 -11.17 2.13 12.97
C VAL A 182 -11.72 1.29 14.09
N VAL A 183 -13.00 0.93 13.99
CA VAL A 183 -13.68 0.10 14.99
C VAL A 183 -13.02 -1.27 15.10
N ALA A 184 -12.53 -1.81 13.98
CA ALA A 184 -11.79 -3.07 13.91
C ALA A 184 -10.33 -2.96 14.36
N LYS A 185 -9.85 -1.79 14.84
CA LYS A 185 -8.44 -1.51 15.17
C LYS A 185 -7.47 -1.71 14.00
N ALA A 186 -7.97 -1.56 12.77
CA ALA A 186 -7.17 -1.49 11.56
C ALA A 186 -6.96 -0.03 11.14
N SER A 187 -6.10 0.23 10.15
CA SER A 187 -5.88 1.58 9.62
C SER A 187 -7.01 2.02 8.68
N HIS A 188 -7.36 3.31 8.74
CA HIS A 188 -8.27 3.96 7.79
C HIS A 188 -7.86 3.74 6.33
N LEU A 189 -6.55 3.68 6.06
CA LEU A 189 -6.01 3.44 4.72
C LEU A 189 -6.43 2.05 4.19
N LEU A 190 -6.42 1.04 5.05
CA LEU A 190 -6.86 -0.30 4.71
C LEU A 190 -8.37 -0.33 4.41
N GLY A 191 -9.18 0.38 5.21
CA GLY A 191 -10.62 0.54 4.96
C GLY A 191 -10.91 1.17 3.59
N CYS A 192 -10.25 2.28 3.28
CA CYS A 192 -10.36 2.94 1.97
C CYS A 192 -9.89 2.04 0.81
N PHE A 193 -8.83 1.25 1.01
CA PHE A 193 -8.34 0.29 0.03
C PHE A 193 -9.38 -0.82 -0.25
N VAL A 194 -9.93 -1.41 0.81
CA VAL A 194 -10.99 -2.43 0.72
C VAL A 194 -12.24 -1.89 0.03
N ALA A 195 -12.64 -0.65 0.33
CA ALA A 195 -13.75 0.00 -0.35
C ALA A 195 -13.53 0.11 -1.86
N GLY A 196 -12.34 0.55 -2.29
CA GLY A 196 -11.97 0.63 -3.70
C GLY A 196 -11.94 -0.75 -4.38
N MET A 197 -11.53 -1.79 -3.65
CA MET A 197 -11.52 -3.17 -4.13
C MET A 197 -12.94 -3.68 -4.42
N CYS A 198 -13.94 -3.30 -3.62
CA CYS A 198 -15.33 -3.73 -3.79
C CYS A 198 -15.93 -3.41 -5.17
N PHE A 199 -15.42 -2.38 -5.87
CA PHE A 199 -15.94 -1.93 -7.16
C PHE A 199 -15.15 -2.39 -8.37
N THR A 200 -14.08 -3.18 -8.20
CA THR A 200 -13.26 -3.68 -9.33
C THR A 200 -14.05 -4.56 -10.29
N GLY A 201 -14.98 -5.38 -9.77
CA GLY A 201 -15.86 -6.24 -10.55
C GLY A 201 -17.13 -5.55 -11.08
N VAL A 202 -17.33 -4.25 -10.81
CA VAL A 202 -18.54 -3.52 -11.20
C VAL A 202 -18.29 -2.75 -12.49
N HIS A 203 -19.02 -3.12 -13.54
CA HIS A 203 -18.92 -2.46 -14.85
C HIS A 203 -19.20 -0.95 -14.73
N ARG A 204 -18.44 -0.12 -15.44
CA ARG A 204 -18.54 1.36 -15.48
C ARG A 204 -18.10 2.11 -14.21
N ALA A 205 -17.97 1.46 -13.05
CA ALA A 205 -17.54 2.09 -11.80
C ALA A 205 -16.18 2.80 -11.93
N HIS A 206 -15.19 2.13 -12.53
CA HIS A 206 -13.87 2.71 -12.76
C HIS A 206 -13.90 3.96 -13.65
N HIS A 207 -14.70 3.92 -14.72
CA HIS A 207 -14.83 5.04 -15.65
C HIS A 207 -15.45 6.26 -14.97
N ILE A 208 -16.53 6.06 -14.21
CA ILE A 208 -17.23 7.14 -13.51
C ILE A 208 -16.32 7.74 -12.44
N TRP A 209 -15.67 6.92 -11.61
CA TRP A 209 -14.74 7.42 -10.62
C TRP A 209 -13.64 8.26 -11.25
N LYS A 210 -12.92 7.72 -12.26
CA LYS A 210 -11.85 8.44 -12.93
C LYS A 210 -12.32 9.75 -13.55
N THR A 211 -13.53 9.79 -14.14
CA THR A 211 -14.03 11.00 -14.81
C THR A 211 -14.41 12.08 -13.78
N GLN A 212 -15.07 11.70 -12.70
CA GLN A 212 -15.61 12.63 -11.71
C GLN A 212 -14.56 13.07 -10.68
N THR A 213 -13.70 12.17 -10.21
CA THR A 213 -12.78 12.46 -9.11
C THR A 213 -11.40 12.92 -9.58
N LYS A 214 -11.03 12.77 -10.86
CA LYS A 214 -9.66 13.08 -11.36
C LYS A 214 -9.12 14.44 -10.90
N ARG A 215 -9.92 15.51 -10.97
CA ARG A 215 -9.48 16.85 -10.55
C ARG A 215 -9.26 16.90 -9.04
N ILE A 216 -10.21 16.38 -8.27
CA ILE A 216 -10.17 16.34 -6.82
C ILE A 216 -8.97 15.50 -6.36
N THR A 217 -8.82 14.28 -6.87
CA THR A 217 -7.67 13.41 -6.57
C THR A 217 -6.34 14.09 -6.89
N ALA A 218 -6.22 14.75 -8.05
CA ALA A 218 -4.98 15.45 -8.40
C ALA A 218 -4.65 16.58 -7.42
N TRP A 219 -5.64 17.36 -6.99
CA TRP A 219 -5.44 18.42 -5.98
C TRP A 219 -5.17 17.86 -4.59
N MET A 220 -5.87 16.81 -4.18
CA MET A 220 -5.67 16.16 -2.89
C MET A 220 -4.27 15.55 -2.77
N VAL A 221 -3.79 14.88 -3.83
CA VAL A 221 -2.42 14.33 -3.87
C VAL A 221 -1.39 15.47 -3.79
N ARG A 222 -1.59 16.57 -4.53
CA ARG A 222 -0.70 17.74 -4.45
C ARG A 222 -0.68 18.37 -3.06
N LEU A 223 -1.83 18.50 -2.42
CA LEU A 223 -1.94 19.05 -1.07
C LEU A 223 -1.31 18.12 -0.04
N PHE A 224 -1.55 16.82 -0.14
CA PHE A 224 -0.91 15.81 0.69
C PHE A 224 0.62 15.92 0.60
N PHE A 225 1.19 15.75 -0.59
CA PHE A 225 2.64 15.83 -0.76
C PHE A 225 3.23 17.20 -0.45
N GLY A 226 2.56 18.28 -0.89
CA GLY A 226 3.06 19.63 -0.73
C GLY A 226 3.02 20.10 0.71
N ALA A 227 1.97 19.76 1.46
CA ALA A 227 1.76 20.28 2.82
C ALA A 227 2.23 19.32 3.93
N THR A 228 2.22 18.00 3.72
CA THR A 228 2.68 17.04 4.74
C THR A 228 4.13 16.63 4.46
N VAL A 229 4.37 15.89 3.38
CA VAL A 229 5.68 15.28 3.10
C VAL A 229 6.76 16.31 2.75
N GLY A 230 6.43 17.30 1.91
CA GLY A 230 7.41 18.22 1.32
C GLY A 230 8.09 19.14 2.33
N PHE A 231 7.36 19.56 3.38
CA PHE A 231 7.89 20.42 4.44
C PHE A 231 8.28 19.67 5.72
N ALA A 232 7.87 18.40 5.88
CA ALA A 232 8.26 17.57 7.02
C ALA A 232 9.76 17.18 6.99
N ILE A 233 10.41 17.22 5.83
CA ILE A 233 11.80 16.78 5.68
C ILE A 233 12.78 17.82 6.27
N PRO A 234 13.55 17.49 7.33
CA PRO A 234 14.51 18.42 7.94
C PRO A 234 15.75 18.56 7.05
N THR A 235 15.71 19.52 6.13
CA THR A 235 16.79 19.78 5.15
C THR A 235 18.15 20.06 5.78
N LYS A 236 18.17 20.63 7.00
CA LYS A 236 19.41 20.89 7.76
C LYS A 236 20.10 19.61 8.23
N GLU A 237 19.33 18.60 8.61
CA GLU A 237 19.84 17.32 9.11
C GLU A 237 20.27 16.41 7.96
N LEU A 238 19.53 16.43 6.85
CA LEU A 238 19.90 15.70 5.62
C LEU A 238 21.25 16.11 5.04
N GLY A 239 21.66 17.37 5.23
CA GLY A 239 22.94 17.89 4.75
C GLY A 239 24.15 17.42 5.56
N THR A 240 23.94 16.74 6.68
CA THR A 240 25.04 16.21 7.49
C THR A 240 25.67 14.99 6.82
N ILE A 241 26.99 14.87 6.93
CA ILE A 241 27.73 13.72 6.39
C ILE A 241 27.19 12.42 6.99
N ASP A 242 26.82 12.44 8.27
CA ASP A 242 26.28 11.29 8.99
C ASP A 242 24.93 10.81 8.42
N ALA A 243 23.97 11.71 8.21
CA ALA A 243 22.69 11.36 7.59
C ALA A 243 22.87 10.90 6.14
N PHE A 244 23.79 11.55 5.40
CA PHE A 244 24.03 11.23 4.00
C PHE A 244 24.52 9.79 3.80
N TRP A 245 25.57 9.37 4.51
CA TRP A 245 26.11 8.01 4.33
C TRP A 245 25.10 6.95 4.79
N LYS A 246 24.37 7.19 5.88
CA LYS A 246 23.31 6.30 6.37
C LYS A 246 22.20 6.15 5.33
N GLY A 247 21.78 7.28 4.74
CA GLY A 247 20.81 7.31 3.65
C GLY A 247 21.27 6.54 2.41
N VAL A 248 22.54 6.67 2.02
CA VAL A 248 23.12 5.92 0.90
C VAL A 248 23.09 4.41 1.16
N VAL A 249 23.48 3.96 2.36
CA VAL A 249 23.45 2.53 2.70
C VAL A 249 22.01 2.00 2.70
N LEU A 250 21.07 2.72 3.32
CA LEU A 250 19.65 2.37 3.29
C LEU A 250 19.08 2.33 1.86
N ALA A 251 19.52 3.25 0.99
CA ALA A 251 19.10 3.33 -0.41
C ALA A 251 19.67 2.19 -1.29
N VAL A 252 20.91 1.78 -1.08
CA VAL A 252 21.53 0.74 -1.90
C VAL A 252 21.08 -0.65 -1.46
N PHE A 253 21.08 -0.94 -0.15
CA PHE A 253 20.91 -2.31 0.35
C PHE A 253 19.44 -2.67 0.61
N PRO A 254 18.75 -2.17 1.67
CA PRO A 254 17.34 -2.46 1.88
C PRO A 254 16.44 -2.02 0.72
N ALA A 255 16.80 -0.92 0.06
CA ALA A 255 15.92 -0.28 -0.89
C ALA A 255 15.97 -0.78 -2.30
N ILE A 256 17.17 -0.80 -2.89
CA ILE A 256 17.34 -1.31 -4.24
C ILE A 256 17.65 -2.80 -4.17
N GLY A 257 18.66 -3.19 -3.40
CA GLY A 257 19.13 -4.58 -3.31
C GLY A 257 18.04 -5.57 -2.96
N ALA A 258 17.30 -5.34 -1.87
CA ALA A 258 16.26 -6.26 -1.42
C ALA A 258 15.13 -6.47 -2.46
N LYS A 259 14.70 -5.39 -3.13
CA LYS A 259 13.65 -5.43 -4.15
C LYS A 259 14.14 -6.08 -5.45
N VAL A 260 15.39 -5.87 -5.83
CA VAL A 260 15.98 -6.58 -6.99
C VAL A 260 16.10 -8.08 -6.69
N VAL A 261 16.48 -8.44 -5.46
CA VAL A 261 16.58 -9.83 -5.01
C VAL A 261 15.22 -10.55 -5.00
N SER A 262 14.13 -9.85 -4.66
CA SER A 262 12.79 -10.46 -4.64
C SER A 262 12.36 -11.01 -6.00
N GLY A 263 12.83 -10.41 -7.10
CA GLY A 263 12.55 -10.85 -8.47
C GLY A 263 13.35 -12.07 -8.95
N LEU A 264 14.39 -12.52 -8.25
CA LEU A 264 15.34 -13.54 -8.76
C LEU A 264 14.68 -14.87 -9.16
N HIS A 265 13.58 -15.22 -8.52
CA HIS A 265 12.84 -16.46 -8.74
C HIS A 265 11.93 -16.43 -9.99
N MET A 266 11.80 -15.28 -10.66
CA MET A 266 10.91 -15.07 -11.82
C MET A 266 11.54 -15.48 -13.17
N GLY A 267 12.56 -16.34 -13.15
CA GLY A 267 13.18 -16.90 -14.36
C GLY A 267 13.80 -15.82 -15.27
N PRO A 268 13.57 -15.85 -16.59
CA PRO A 268 14.14 -14.88 -17.54
C PRO A 268 13.76 -13.42 -17.24
N ALA A 269 12.58 -13.19 -16.65
CA ALA A 269 12.06 -11.87 -16.33
C ALA A 269 12.54 -11.33 -14.97
N LYS A 270 13.44 -12.05 -14.28
CA LYS A 270 13.86 -11.72 -12.91
C LYS A 270 14.29 -10.28 -12.67
N TRP A 271 15.07 -9.73 -13.60
CA TRP A 271 15.57 -8.36 -13.49
C TRP A 271 14.46 -7.34 -13.74
N VAL A 272 13.59 -7.59 -14.72
CA VAL A 272 12.46 -6.72 -15.01
C VAL A 272 11.53 -6.64 -13.81
N VAL A 273 11.20 -7.79 -13.20
CA VAL A 273 10.34 -7.85 -12.02
C VAL A 273 11.00 -7.17 -10.82
N GLY A 274 12.27 -7.50 -10.53
CA GLY A 274 12.99 -6.92 -9.39
C GLY A 274 13.13 -5.39 -9.49
N TRP A 275 13.54 -4.87 -10.64
CA TRP A 275 13.67 -3.42 -10.85
C TRP A 275 12.32 -2.69 -10.85
N ALA A 276 11.26 -3.34 -11.35
CA ALA A 276 9.92 -2.74 -11.29
C ALA A 276 9.41 -2.57 -9.85
N MET A 277 9.93 -3.34 -8.89
CA MET A 277 9.57 -3.27 -7.48
C MET A 277 10.39 -2.26 -6.66
N VAL A 278 11.39 -1.59 -7.26
CA VAL A 278 12.27 -0.62 -6.57
C VAL A 278 11.57 0.73 -6.35
N GLY A 279 10.62 1.08 -7.22
CA GLY A 279 9.97 2.38 -7.18
C GLY A 279 9.29 2.64 -5.83
N ARG A 280 9.62 3.75 -5.19
CA ARG A 280 8.94 4.24 -3.97
C ARG A 280 8.21 5.54 -4.23
N ALA A 281 7.19 5.80 -3.44
CA ALA A 281 6.39 7.00 -3.57
C ALA A 281 5.79 7.43 -2.22
N GLU A 282 4.63 8.08 -2.23
CA GLU A 282 3.93 8.71 -1.09
C GLU A 282 4.02 7.92 0.20
N PHE A 283 3.72 6.63 0.12
CA PHE A 283 3.41 5.85 1.30
C PHE A 283 4.65 5.60 2.17
N ALA A 284 5.82 5.44 1.56
CA ALA A 284 7.08 5.29 2.28
C ALA A 284 7.40 6.54 3.13
N TYR A 285 7.21 7.73 2.56
CA TYR A 285 7.40 9.00 3.28
C TYR A 285 6.37 9.20 4.38
N PHE A 286 5.11 8.87 4.10
CA PHE A 286 4.05 8.93 5.09
C PHE A 286 4.34 8.06 6.32
N ILE A 287 4.80 6.82 6.13
CA ILE A 287 5.17 5.92 7.23
C ILE A 287 6.30 6.53 8.06
N ALA A 288 7.33 7.06 7.41
CA ALA A 288 8.46 7.70 8.10
C ALA A 288 8.01 8.92 8.92
N GLU A 289 7.17 9.79 8.34
CA GLU A 289 6.60 10.96 9.02
C GLU A 289 5.70 10.55 10.20
N SER A 290 4.83 9.56 10.02
CA SER A 290 4.00 9.00 11.08
C SER A 290 4.83 8.41 12.22
N ALA A 291 5.97 7.77 11.92
CA ALA A 291 6.86 7.24 12.94
C ALA A 291 7.50 8.36 13.79
N VAL A 292 7.97 9.43 13.14
CA VAL A 292 8.51 10.62 13.83
C VAL A 292 7.44 11.28 14.71
N ASN A 293 6.24 11.51 14.16
CA ASN A 293 5.13 12.11 14.92
C ASN A 293 4.62 11.20 16.05
N GLY A 294 4.81 9.88 15.92
CA GLY A 294 4.46 8.88 16.93
C GLY A 294 5.51 8.70 18.03
N ASN A 295 6.60 9.47 18.01
CA ASN A 295 7.77 9.30 18.88
C ASN A 295 8.35 7.88 18.84
N LEU A 296 8.33 7.23 17.66
CA LEU A 296 8.87 5.88 17.46
C LEU A 296 10.34 5.87 17.02
N THR A 297 10.94 7.06 16.85
CA THR A 297 12.29 7.29 16.32
C THR A 297 13.04 8.34 17.10
#